data_AF-A0A1F9ZJB5-F1
#
_entry.id   AF-A0A1F9ZJB5-F1
#
_cell.length_a   1.000
_cell.length_b   1.000
_cell.length_c   1.000
_cell.angle_alpha   90.00
_cell.angle_beta   90.00
_cell.angle_gamma   90.00
#
_symmetry.space_group_name_H-M   'P 1'
#
loop_
_entity.id
_entity.type
_entity.pdbx_description
1 polymer ?
#
loop_
_entity_poly.entity_id
_entity_poly.type
_entity_poly.pdbx_seq_one_letter_code
_entity_poly.pdbx_strand_id
1 'polypeptide(L)'
;MKLWDFERMENGKIKISKKIGEPLGLVDGSEVFSSMFKYEINGKSSFEIVLSPFGPENYREIAYLTFQVRDEPGALAQAAQFLKTRNVDILNSETVSSIPSVVMVWEMLADLSFFGDSLSLKTEFEDAKASKDPALSMVDCLCVEASDLATRYTRGAVVENEKIRTKALRKTEKKASIIKDGIFELPQPYVNFLGRASSPIMLIGEPDSWILSIAFLDDDSKLMKLCVDIPDRPGAIYEIMKALGEESLNVLAGYTNVLVYYERMTCELVIDARASAAKAKGDLQEILRKRIGGLGPSFCLASLEHIRL
;
A
#
# COMPACT_ATOMS: atom_id res chain seq x y z
N MET A 1 -5.60 4.49 -0.06
CA MET A 1 -4.41 5.36 0.17
C MET A 1 -3.27 4.50 0.71
N LYS A 2 -2.02 4.64 0.25
CA LYS A 2 -0.92 3.76 0.73
C LYS A 2 -0.40 4.21 2.10
N LEU A 3 -0.13 3.22 2.95
CA LEU A 3 0.62 3.40 4.19
C LEU A 3 2.09 3.12 3.92
N TRP A 4 2.98 3.83 4.59
CA TRP A 4 4.40 3.54 4.48
C TRP A 4 5.13 3.75 5.80
N ASP A 5 6.21 2.98 5.97
CA ASP A 5 7.11 3.03 7.10
C ASP A 5 8.54 2.70 6.67
N PHE A 6 9.52 3.13 7.46
CA PHE A 6 10.94 2.91 7.18
C PHE A 6 11.58 2.26 8.39
N GLU A 7 12.17 1.09 8.18
CA GLU A 7 12.64 0.22 9.24
C GLU A 7 13.95 -0.45 8.82
N ARG A 8 14.50 -1.27 9.71
CA ARG A 8 15.63 -2.13 9.42
C ARG A 8 15.24 -3.59 9.61
N MET A 9 15.53 -4.39 8.59
CA MET A 9 15.57 -5.84 8.76
C MET A 9 16.83 -6.18 9.58
N GLU A 10 16.67 -6.97 10.64
CA GLU A 10 17.77 -7.42 11.49
C GLU A 10 17.78 -8.94 11.60
N ASN A 11 18.88 -9.58 11.21
CA ASN A 11 19.04 -11.04 11.26
C ASN A 11 17.87 -11.81 10.61
N GLY A 12 17.38 -11.32 9.46
CA GLY A 12 16.25 -11.88 8.73
C GLY A 12 14.88 -11.55 9.34
N LYS A 13 14.80 -10.71 10.37
CA LYS A 13 13.55 -10.35 11.05
C LYS A 13 13.13 -8.93 10.70
N ILE A 14 11.84 -8.76 10.46
CA ILE A 14 11.23 -7.47 10.13
C ILE A 14 10.13 -7.19 11.15
N LYS A 15 10.23 -6.05 11.82
CA LYS A 15 9.17 -5.55 12.68
C LYS A 15 8.12 -4.84 11.82
N ILE A 16 6.87 -5.26 11.93
CA ILE A 16 5.72 -4.63 11.31
C ILE A 16 5.06 -3.76 12.37
N SER A 17 5.12 -2.44 12.21
CA SER A 17 4.51 -1.50 13.15
C SER A 17 2.99 -1.62 13.11
N LYS A 18 2.30 -1.29 14.21
CA LYS A 18 0.82 -1.30 14.27
C LYS A 18 0.18 -0.42 13.19
N LYS A 19 0.84 0.69 12.87
CA LYS A 19 0.46 1.61 11.77
C LYS A 19 0.29 0.87 10.44
N ILE A 20 1.13 -0.13 10.17
CA ILE A 20 1.06 -0.94 8.95
C ILE A 20 0.27 -2.23 9.19
N GLY A 21 0.51 -2.91 10.31
CA GLY A 21 0.01 -4.26 10.56
C GLY A 21 -1.50 -4.34 10.79
N GLU A 22 -2.06 -3.44 11.62
CA GLU A 22 -3.48 -3.48 11.97
C GLU A 22 -4.39 -3.27 10.74
N PRO A 23 -4.19 -2.25 9.88
CA PRO A 23 -5.01 -2.06 8.68
C PRO A 23 -4.91 -3.22 7.67
N LEU A 24 -3.82 -3.98 7.69
CA LEU A 24 -3.59 -5.09 6.76
C LEU A 24 -3.96 -6.46 7.33
N GLY A 25 -4.42 -6.54 8.59
CA GLY A 25 -4.66 -7.82 9.27
C GLY A 25 -3.37 -8.63 9.53
N LEU A 26 -2.21 -7.98 9.49
CA LEU A 26 -0.89 -8.56 9.75
C LEU A 26 -0.56 -8.43 11.23
N VAL A 27 -1.34 -9.13 12.06
CA VAL A 27 -1.27 -9.09 13.53
C VAL A 27 -0.69 -10.39 14.09
N ASP A 28 -0.45 -10.43 15.40
CA ASP A 28 0.09 -11.62 16.05
C ASP A 28 -0.82 -12.84 15.88
N GLY A 29 -0.21 -13.94 15.44
CA GLY A 29 -0.91 -15.18 15.11
C GLY A 29 -1.40 -15.28 13.66
N SER A 30 -1.34 -14.19 12.87
CA SER A 30 -1.68 -14.25 11.45
C SER A 30 -0.72 -15.16 10.69
N GLU A 31 -1.29 -16.09 9.94
CA GLU A 31 -0.58 -16.84 8.90
C GLU A 31 -0.47 -15.96 7.65
N VAL A 32 0.76 -15.82 7.14
CA VAL A 32 1.07 -14.92 6.02
C VAL A 32 1.88 -15.64 4.97
N PHE A 33 1.52 -15.39 3.72
CA PHE A 33 2.19 -15.94 2.55
C PHE A 33 3.09 -14.89 1.94
N SER A 34 4.21 -15.32 1.38
CA SER A 34 5.17 -14.39 0.79
C SER A 34 5.66 -14.83 -0.58
N SER A 35 5.92 -13.83 -1.43
CA SER A 35 6.60 -13.98 -2.71
C SER A 35 7.73 -12.96 -2.81
N MET A 36 8.88 -13.39 -3.36
CA MET A 36 10.05 -12.52 -3.51
C MET A 36 10.35 -12.26 -4.99
N PHE A 37 10.55 -10.99 -5.31
CA PHE A 37 10.83 -10.50 -6.65
C PHE A 37 12.17 -9.79 -6.71
N LYS A 38 12.86 -9.93 -7.85
CA LYS A 38 14.00 -9.10 -8.23
C LYS A 38 13.58 -8.17 -9.36
N TYR A 39 13.89 -6.89 -9.22
CA TYR A 39 13.71 -5.87 -10.25
C TYR A 39 15.06 -5.45 -10.79
N GLU A 40 15.17 -5.28 -12.10
CA GLU A 40 16.39 -4.85 -12.77
C GLU A 40 16.08 -3.76 -13.80
N ILE A 41 16.85 -2.66 -13.77
CA ILE A 41 16.78 -1.59 -14.77
C ILE A 41 18.15 -0.90 -14.87
N ASN A 42 18.67 -0.73 -16.09
CA ASN A 42 19.92 0.01 -16.36
C ASN A 42 21.10 -0.40 -15.45
N GLY A 43 21.29 -1.71 -15.23
CA GLY A 43 22.36 -2.25 -14.38
C GLY A 43 22.12 -2.10 -12.87
N LYS A 44 21.05 -1.44 -12.44
CA LYS A 44 20.60 -1.41 -11.05
C LYS A 44 19.66 -2.58 -10.78
N SER A 45 19.68 -3.08 -9.55
CA SER A 45 18.71 -4.07 -9.11
C SER A 45 18.30 -3.87 -7.65
N SER A 46 17.06 -4.20 -7.33
CA SER A 46 16.60 -4.32 -5.95
C SER A 46 15.61 -5.48 -5.81
N PHE A 47 15.21 -5.76 -4.59
CA PHE A 47 14.27 -6.82 -4.24
C PHE A 47 13.01 -6.25 -3.59
N GLU A 48 11.93 -6.99 -3.74
CA GLU A 48 10.69 -6.79 -3.00
C GLU A 48 10.25 -8.14 -2.43
N ILE A 49 9.68 -8.12 -1.23
CA ILE A 49 8.85 -9.21 -0.71
C ILE A 49 7.42 -8.72 -0.63
N VAL A 50 6.51 -9.41 -1.30
CA VAL A 50 5.05 -9.21 -1.19
C VAL A 50 4.55 -10.15 -0.10
N LEU A 51 3.76 -9.62 0.84
CA LEU A 51 3.20 -10.31 2.00
C LEU A 51 1.70 -10.02 2.13
N SER A 52 0.90 -11.04 2.46
CA SER A 52 -0.55 -10.98 2.62
C SER A 52 -1.02 -12.21 3.41
N PRO A 53 -2.13 -12.11 4.17
CA PRO A 53 -2.74 -13.28 4.81
C PRO A 53 -3.34 -14.27 3.81
N PHE A 54 -3.57 -13.85 2.57
CA PHE A 54 -4.15 -14.69 1.53
C PHE A 54 -3.03 -15.40 0.76
N GLY A 55 -3.13 -16.72 0.62
CA GLY A 55 -2.14 -17.52 -0.11
C GLY A 55 -2.48 -17.66 -1.60
N PRO A 56 -1.50 -17.93 -2.47
CA PRO A 56 -1.77 -18.02 -3.91
C PRO A 56 -2.57 -19.21 -4.38
N GLU A 57 -2.70 -20.25 -3.56
CA GLU A 57 -3.72 -21.28 -3.77
C GLU A 57 -5.15 -20.74 -3.75
N ASN A 58 -5.40 -19.59 -3.10
CA ASN A 58 -6.73 -19.02 -2.92
C ASN A 58 -7.14 -18.06 -4.06
N TYR A 59 -6.24 -17.77 -5.01
CA TYR A 59 -6.41 -16.69 -6.00
C TYR A 59 -7.18 -17.07 -7.27
N ARG A 60 -8.17 -17.94 -7.19
CA ARG A 60 -8.93 -18.30 -8.40
C ARG A 60 -9.84 -17.16 -8.82
N GLU A 61 -10.79 -16.78 -7.95
CA GLU A 61 -11.71 -15.68 -8.23
C GLU A 61 -11.89 -14.81 -7.00
N ILE A 62 -10.91 -13.96 -6.70
CA ILE A 62 -11.01 -12.98 -5.61
C ILE A 62 -11.46 -11.63 -6.16
N ALA A 63 -12.42 -11.01 -5.49
CA ALA A 63 -12.97 -9.71 -5.85
C ALA A 63 -13.05 -8.76 -4.66
N TYR A 64 -12.96 -7.47 -4.95
CA TYR A 64 -13.41 -6.40 -4.05
C TYR A 64 -14.91 -6.23 -4.20
N LEU A 65 -15.64 -6.34 -3.10
CA LEU A 65 -17.07 -6.07 -3.04
C LEU A 65 -17.31 -4.83 -2.18
N THR A 66 -18.15 -3.93 -2.67
CA THR A 66 -18.63 -2.78 -1.91
C THR A 66 -20.14 -2.77 -1.90
N PHE A 67 -20.75 -2.99 -0.72
CA PHE A 67 -22.18 -2.80 -0.53
C PHE A 67 -22.46 -1.40 0.01
N GLN A 68 -23.49 -0.75 -0.55
CA GLN A 68 -24.17 0.35 0.12
C GLN A 68 -25.49 -0.20 0.67
N VAL A 69 -25.64 -0.11 1.98
CA VAL A 69 -26.81 -0.62 2.70
C VAL A 69 -27.41 0.48 3.56
N ARG A 70 -28.68 0.35 3.94
CA ARG A 70 -29.29 1.24 4.92
C ARG A 70 -28.59 1.09 6.27
N ASP A 71 -28.37 2.20 6.97
CA ASP A 71 -27.82 2.17 8.32
C ASP A 71 -28.92 1.82 9.34
N GLU A 72 -29.42 0.59 9.24
CA GLU A 72 -30.52 0.04 10.01
C GLU A 72 -30.21 -1.39 10.48
N PRO A 73 -30.75 -1.83 11.64
CA PRO A 73 -30.59 -3.21 12.10
C PRO A 73 -31.02 -4.24 11.07
N GLY A 74 -30.12 -5.17 10.74
CA GLY A 74 -30.38 -6.26 9.79
C GLY A 74 -30.02 -5.97 8.34
N ALA A 75 -29.62 -4.74 7.98
CA ALA A 75 -29.21 -4.42 6.61
C ALA A 75 -27.96 -5.19 6.17
N LEU A 76 -26.91 -5.22 7.02
CA LEU A 76 -25.74 -6.07 6.79
C LEU A 76 -26.08 -7.56 6.74
N ALA A 77 -27.08 -8.01 7.52
CA ALA A 77 -27.52 -9.40 7.51
C ALA A 77 -28.16 -9.78 6.16
N GLN A 78 -28.90 -8.87 5.52
CA GLN A 78 -29.42 -9.07 4.16
C GLN A 78 -28.28 -9.21 3.14
N ALA A 79 -27.30 -8.30 3.16
CA ALA A 79 -26.14 -8.37 2.28
C ALA A 79 -25.33 -9.67 2.51
N ALA A 80 -25.06 -10.02 3.75
CA ALA A 80 -24.36 -11.25 4.11
C ALA A 80 -25.14 -12.51 3.69
N GLN A 81 -26.47 -12.51 3.83
CA GLN A 81 -27.32 -13.61 3.39
C GLN A 81 -27.27 -13.77 1.85
N PHE A 82 -27.28 -12.67 1.10
CA PHE A 82 -27.13 -12.68 -0.35
C PHE A 82 -25.84 -13.38 -0.78
N LEU A 83 -24.71 -13.05 -0.15
CA LEU A 83 -23.41 -13.71 -0.37
C LEU A 83 -23.42 -15.18 0.06
N LYS A 84 -23.93 -15.45 1.27
CA LYS A 84 -23.98 -16.81 1.85
C LYS A 84 -24.75 -17.79 0.95
N THR A 85 -25.90 -17.39 0.43
CA THR A 85 -26.71 -18.27 -0.47
C THR A 85 -26.01 -18.62 -1.77
N ARG A 86 -25.00 -17.82 -2.14
CA ARG A 86 -24.16 -17.99 -3.33
C ARG A 86 -22.83 -18.67 -3.01
N ASN A 87 -22.62 -19.07 -1.76
CA ASN A 87 -21.38 -19.66 -1.30
C ASN A 87 -20.16 -18.76 -1.56
N VAL A 88 -20.36 -17.44 -1.47
CA VAL A 88 -19.27 -16.45 -1.49
C VAL A 88 -18.69 -16.35 -0.09
N ASP A 89 -17.37 -16.55 0.02
CA ASP A 89 -16.66 -16.46 1.29
C ASP A 89 -16.10 -15.05 1.49
N ILE A 90 -16.30 -14.48 2.67
CA ILE A 90 -15.78 -13.15 3.01
C ILE A 90 -14.40 -13.36 3.64
N LEU A 91 -13.39 -12.76 3.02
CA LEU A 91 -12.00 -12.92 3.46
C LEU A 91 -11.66 -11.89 4.54
N ASN A 92 -11.59 -10.62 4.16
CA ASN A 92 -11.46 -9.48 5.08
C ASN A 92 -12.52 -8.44 4.73
N SER A 93 -13.00 -7.68 5.71
CA SER A 93 -13.97 -6.63 5.46
C SER A 93 -13.87 -5.50 6.47
N GLU A 94 -14.28 -4.31 6.05
CA GLU A 94 -14.47 -3.14 6.90
C GLU A 94 -15.84 -2.51 6.65
N THR A 95 -16.47 -2.03 7.72
CA THR A 95 -17.81 -1.46 7.64
C THR A 95 -17.84 -0.12 8.35
N VAL A 96 -18.48 0.87 7.73
CA VAL A 96 -18.61 2.21 8.29
C VAL A 96 -19.98 2.80 7.98
N SER A 97 -20.62 3.39 8.99
CA SER A 97 -21.77 4.28 8.77
C SER A 97 -21.28 5.55 8.07
N SER A 98 -21.46 5.61 6.74
CA SER A 98 -21.03 6.75 5.93
C SER A 98 -21.85 8.01 6.25
N ILE A 99 -23.16 7.84 6.42
CA ILE A 99 -24.05 8.85 7.02
C ILE A 99 -24.88 8.13 8.09
N PRO A 100 -24.66 8.42 9.39
CA PRO A 100 -25.35 7.74 10.47
C PRO A 100 -26.88 7.75 10.31
N SER A 101 -27.51 6.60 10.54
CA SER A 101 -28.95 6.38 10.38
C SER A 101 -29.51 6.57 8.97
N VAL A 102 -28.64 6.69 7.96
CA VAL A 102 -29.04 6.82 6.54
C VAL A 102 -28.40 5.72 5.70
N VAL A 103 -27.06 5.71 5.60
CA VAL A 103 -26.34 4.77 4.74
C VAL A 103 -25.04 4.32 5.38
N MET A 104 -24.78 3.03 5.20
CA MET A 104 -23.58 2.34 5.60
C MET A 104 -22.89 1.77 4.36
N VAL A 105 -21.57 1.85 4.36
CA VAL A 105 -20.71 1.25 3.35
C VAL A 105 -20.03 0.04 3.98
N TRP A 106 -20.08 -1.10 3.29
CA TRP A 106 -19.38 -2.31 3.68
C TRP A 106 -18.47 -2.75 2.54
N GLU A 107 -17.17 -2.63 2.75
CA GLU A 107 -16.11 -2.98 1.80
C GLU A 107 -15.46 -4.29 2.24
N MET A 108 -15.16 -5.17 1.28
CA MET A 108 -14.57 -6.46 1.56
C MET A 108 -13.77 -7.02 0.40
N LEU A 109 -12.81 -7.88 0.75
CA LEU A 109 -12.25 -8.87 -0.15
C LEU A 109 -13.06 -10.17 0.01
N ALA A 110 -13.47 -10.76 -1.10
CA ALA A 110 -14.26 -11.99 -1.09
C ALA A 110 -13.73 -13.02 -2.09
N ASP A 111 -13.87 -14.30 -1.75
CA ASP A 111 -13.61 -15.43 -2.64
C ASP A 111 -14.91 -15.88 -3.32
N LEU A 112 -14.95 -15.71 -4.65
CA LEU A 112 -16.04 -16.09 -5.53
C LEU A 112 -15.83 -17.47 -6.18
N SER A 113 -14.74 -18.18 -5.85
CA SER A 113 -14.33 -19.43 -6.52
C SER A 113 -15.39 -20.53 -6.52
N PHE A 114 -16.29 -20.53 -5.53
CA PHE A 114 -17.38 -21.50 -5.42
C PHE A 114 -18.73 -21.01 -5.96
N PHE A 115 -18.78 -19.74 -6.38
CA PHE A 115 -19.95 -19.13 -7.00
C PHE A 115 -19.81 -19.09 -8.53
N GLY A 116 -18.72 -18.50 -9.02
CA GLY A 116 -18.51 -18.19 -10.43
C GLY A 116 -17.53 -17.03 -10.57
N ASP A 117 -17.93 -15.97 -11.28
CA ASP A 117 -17.11 -14.78 -11.50
C ASP A 117 -17.79 -13.50 -11.00
N SER A 118 -17.01 -12.41 -11.01
CA SER A 118 -17.45 -11.07 -10.60
C SER A 118 -18.66 -10.55 -11.38
N LEU A 119 -18.74 -10.85 -12.69
CA LEU A 119 -19.80 -10.36 -13.56
C LEU A 119 -21.13 -11.06 -13.25
N SER A 120 -21.06 -12.36 -12.97
CA SER A 120 -22.21 -13.19 -12.63
C SER A 120 -22.84 -12.71 -11.31
N LEU A 121 -22.01 -12.38 -10.31
CA LEU A 121 -22.49 -11.94 -8.99
C LEU A 121 -23.23 -10.61 -9.10
N LYS A 122 -22.64 -9.68 -9.85
CA LYS A 122 -23.24 -8.39 -10.13
C LYS A 122 -24.56 -8.54 -10.89
N THR A 123 -24.59 -9.39 -11.91
CA THR A 123 -25.81 -9.61 -12.72
C THR A 123 -26.94 -10.18 -11.85
N GLU A 124 -26.67 -11.19 -11.02
CA GLU A 124 -27.67 -11.74 -10.11
C GLU A 124 -28.19 -10.73 -9.08
N PHE A 125 -27.31 -9.85 -8.59
CA PHE A 125 -27.73 -8.78 -7.69
C PHE A 125 -28.68 -7.81 -8.40
N GLU A 126 -28.33 -7.34 -9.60
CA GLU A 126 -29.18 -6.42 -10.38
C GLU A 126 -30.53 -7.05 -10.74
N ASP A 127 -30.55 -8.34 -11.10
CA ASP A 127 -31.79 -9.08 -11.36
C ASP A 127 -32.68 -9.18 -10.10
N ALA A 128 -32.08 -9.43 -8.93
CA ALA A 128 -32.79 -9.43 -7.65
C ALA A 128 -33.33 -8.03 -7.29
N LYS A 129 -32.59 -6.96 -7.60
CA LYS A 129 -33.05 -5.57 -7.43
C LYS A 129 -34.19 -5.24 -8.40
N ALA A 130 -34.10 -5.63 -9.67
CA ALA A 130 -35.11 -5.39 -10.69
C ALA A 130 -36.43 -6.11 -10.36
N SER A 131 -36.34 -7.32 -9.81
CA SER A 131 -37.50 -8.10 -9.34
C SER A 131 -38.04 -7.68 -7.97
N LYS A 132 -37.41 -6.69 -7.31
CA LYS A 132 -37.79 -6.17 -5.99
C LYS A 132 -37.77 -7.26 -4.90
N ASP A 133 -36.75 -8.10 -4.90
CA ASP A 133 -36.57 -9.14 -3.89
C ASP A 133 -36.59 -8.53 -2.47
N PRO A 134 -37.54 -8.93 -1.59
CA PRO A 134 -37.62 -8.43 -0.23
C PRO A 134 -36.37 -8.75 0.61
N ALA A 135 -35.60 -9.79 0.25
CA ALA A 135 -34.34 -10.15 0.90
C ALA A 135 -33.21 -9.13 0.70
N LEU A 136 -33.36 -8.21 -0.27
CA LEU A 136 -32.44 -7.10 -0.56
C LEU A 136 -33.10 -5.72 -0.44
N SER A 137 -34.17 -5.64 0.35
CA SER A 137 -34.94 -4.40 0.55
C SER A 137 -34.13 -3.30 1.25
N MET A 138 -33.10 -3.66 2.02
CA MET A 138 -32.20 -2.74 2.74
C MET A 138 -30.80 -2.61 2.11
N VAL A 139 -30.57 -3.27 0.97
CA VAL A 139 -29.29 -3.25 0.26
C VAL A 139 -29.50 -2.47 -1.03
N ASP A 140 -28.90 -1.30 -1.16
CA ASP A 140 -29.19 -0.37 -2.24
C ASP A 140 -28.29 -0.61 -3.46
N CYS A 141 -27.02 -0.92 -3.24
CA CYS A 141 -26.02 -1.09 -4.31
C CYS A 141 -24.99 -2.17 -3.97
N LEU A 142 -24.48 -2.85 -5.01
CA LEU A 142 -23.31 -3.71 -4.98
C LEU A 142 -22.34 -3.30 -6.10
N CYS A 143 -21.13 -2.90 -5.73
CA CYS A 143 -20.00 -2.81 -6.66
C CYS A 143 -19.15 -4.08 -6.55
N VAL A 144 -18.69 -4.59 -7.69
CA VAL A 144 -17.81 -5.76 -7.78
C VAL A 144 -16.65 -5.41 -8.70
N GLU A 145 -15.43 -5.49 -8.17
CA GLU A 145 -14.19 -5.22 -8.91
C GLU A 145 -13.24 -6.41 -8.77
N ALA A 146 -12.55 -6.77 -9.85
CA ALA A 146 -11.58 -7.86 -9.81
C ALA A 146 -10.39 -7.48 -8.91
N SER A 147 -9.93 -8.42 -8.07
CA SER A 147 -8.78 -8.16 -7.21
C SER A 147 -7.46 -8.17 -7.98
N ASP A 148 -6.53 -7.29 -7.61
CA ASP A 148 -5.17 -7.27 -8.15
C ASP A 148 -4.19 -8.16 -7.38
N LEU A 149 -4.64 -8.79 -6.29
CA LEU A 149 -3.84 -9.59 -5.37
C LEU A 149 -3.06 -10.71 -6.07
N ALA A 150 -3.74 -11.46 -6.94
CA ALA A 150 -3.12 -12.52 -7.74
C ALA A 150 -1.98 -11.99 -8.63
N THR A 151 -2.21 -10.83 -9.26
CA THR A 151 -1.23 -10.14 -10.11
C THR A 151 -0.03 -9.71 -9.27
N ARG A 152 -0.24 -9.11 -8.09
CA ARG A 152 0.85 -8.69 -7.20
C ARG A 152 1.72 -9.86 -6.76
N TYR A 153 1.12 -11.01 -6.44
CA TYR A 153 1.84 -12.22 -6.01
C TYR A 153 2.58 -12.97 -7.11
N THR A 154 2.19 -12.79 -8.36
CA THR A 154 2.77 -13.51 -9.50
C THR A 154 3.71 -12.66 -10.34
N ARG A 155 3.47 -11.35 -10.39
CA ARG A 155 4.17 -10.40 -11.28
C ARG A 155 4.86 -9.26 -10.53
N GLY A 156 4.63 -9.09 -9.23
CA GLY A 156 5.25 -8.02 -8.47
C GLY A 156 4.58 -6.66 -8.69
N ALA A 157 5.23 -5.56 -8.28
CA ALA A 157 4.64 -4.22 -8.19
C ALA A 157 4.63 -3.48 -9.52
N VAL A 158 5.48 -3.88 -10.45
CA VAL A 158 5.76 -3.12 -11.67
C VAL A 158 5.35 -3.93 -12.90
N VAL A 159 4.04 -4.18 -13.00
CA VAL A 159 3.45 -5.11 -13.97
C VAL A 159 3.43 -4.54 -15.39
N GLU A 160 3.31 -3.22 -15.52
CA GLU A 160 3.06 -2.51 -16.79
C GLU A 160 4.30 -1.80 -17.37
N ASN A 161 5.45 -1.84 -16.68
CA ASN A 161 6.65 -1.13 -17.13
C ASN A 161 7.63 -2.06 -17.84
N GLU A 162 7.60 -2.06 -19.16
CA GLU A 162 8.46 -2.90 -20.00
C GLU A 162 9.97 -2.62 -19.84
N LYS A 163 10.35 -1.45 -19.30
CA LYS A 163 11.76 -1.10 -19.06
C LYS A 163 12.33 -1.75 -17.80
N ILE A 164 11.46 -2.21 -16.90
CA ILE A 164 11.87 -2.87 -15.66
C ILE A 164 11.69 -4.36 -15.83
N ARG A 165 12.82 -5.08 -15.79
CA ARG A 165 12.78 -6.54 -15.82
C ARG A 165 12.44 -7.06 -14.43
N THR A 166 11.31 -7.75 -14.32
CA THR A 166 10.87 -8.39 -13.08
C THR A 166 11.10 -9.90 -13.15
N LYS A 167 11.77 -10.45 -12.14
CA LYS A 167 11.99 -11.89 -11.98
C LYS A 167 11.45 -12.36 -10.63
N ALA A 168 10.42 -13.21 -10.65
CA ALA A 168 10.03 -13.96 -9.46
C ALA A 168 11.15 -14.93 -9.08
N LEU A 169 11.72 -14.78 -7.89
CA LEU A 169 12.83 -15.62 -7.42
C LEU A 169 12.34 -16.91 -6.79
N ARG A 170 11.16 -16.86 -6.18
CA ARG A 170 10.43 -18.01 -5.69
C ARG A 170 8.96 -17.78 -5.93
N LYS A 171 8.33 -18.70 -6.67
CA LYS A 171 6.93 -18.53 -7.06
C LYS A 171 5.98 -18.47 -5.86
N THR A 172 6.31 -19.13 -4.75
CA THR A 172 5.64 -18.95 -3.44
C THR A 172 6.40 -19.74 -2.37
N GLU A 173 6.45 -19.26 -1.13
CA GLU A 173 6.53 -20.19 0.00
C GLU A 173 5.18 -20.90 0.19
N LYS A 174 5.14 -22.22 -0.03
CA LYS A 174 3.91 -23.02 0.17
C LYS A 174 3.48 -23.13 1.63
N LYS A 175 4.39 -22.80 2.55
CA LYS A 175 4.13 -22.79 3.98
C LYS A 175 3.99 -21.34 4.41
N ALA A 176 2.83 -21.01 4.97
CA ALA A 176 2.63 -19.73 5.61
C ALA A 176 3.67 -19.53 6.74
N SER A 177 4.15 -18.30 6.87
CA SER A 177 4.90 -17.85 8.05
C SER A 177 3.91 -17.31 9.07
N ILE A 178 4.25 -17.37 10.36
CA ILE A 178 3.40 -16.82 11.41
C ILE A 178 4.02 -15.50 11.87
N ILE A 179 3.21 -14.44 11.91
CA ILE A 179 3.61 -13.19 12.58
C ILE A 179 3.56 -13.42 14.08
N LYS A 180 4.65 -13.09 14.77
CA LYS A 180 4.76 -13.23 16.22
C LYS A 180 5.45 -12.01 16.82
N ASP A 181 4.84 -11.44 17.85
CA ASP A 181 5.31 -10.24 18.55
C ASP A 181 5.54 -9.04 17.58
N GLY A 182 4.69 -8.93 16.55
CA GLY A 182 4.78 -7.95 15.46
C GLY A 182 5.94 -8.21 14.50
N ILE A 183 6.55 -9.40 14.53
CA ILE A 183 7.73 -9.74 13.73
C ILE A 183 7.37 -10.76 12.66
N PHE A 184 7.77 -10.44 11.43
CA PHE A 184 7.85 -11.38 10.31
C PHE A 184 9.30 -11.84 10.14
N GLU A 185 9.53 -13.15 10.25
CA GLU A 185 10.85 -13.75 10.00
C GLU A 185 10.92 -14.25 8.56
N LEU A 186 11.94 -13.78 7.83
CA LEU A 186 12.14 -14.15 6.44
C LEU A 186 12.48 -15.63 6.35
N PRO A 187 11.87 -16.35 5.39
CA PRO A 187 12.34 -17.66 4.99
C PRO A 187 13.83 -17.64 4.62
N GLN A 188 14.60 -18.62 5.10
CA GLN A 188 16.04 -18.71 4.85
C GLN A 188 16.44 -18.57 3.38
N PRO A 189 15.69 -19.12 2.39
CA PRO A 189 16.03 -18.92 0.99
C PRO A 189 15.97 -17.45 0.53
N TYR A 190 15.11 -16.62 1.13
CA TYR A 190 15.07 -15.19 0.83
C TYR A 190 16.32 -14.49 1.35
N VAL A 191 16.76 -14.82 2.57
CA VAL A 191 18.02 -14.32 3.13
C VAL A 191 19.20 -14.70 2.22
N ASN A 192 19.20 -15.93 1.69
CA ASN A 192 20.22 -16.38 0.74
C ASN A 192 20.19 -15.60 -0.59
N PHE A 193 19.00 -15.28 -1.13
CA PHE A 193 18.88 -14.46 -2.33
C PHE A 193 19.30 -13.00 -2.11
N LEU A 194 18.98 -12.44 -0.95
CA LEU A 194 19.42 -11.10 -0.55
C LEU A 194 20.94 -11.03 -0.37
N GLY A 195 21.57 -12.16 0.02
CA GLY A 195 23.00 -12.23 0.33
C GLY A 195 23.37 -11.49 1.63
N ARG A 196 22.37 -11.03 2.40
CA ARG A 196 22.53 -10.29 3.65
C ARG A 196 21.37 -10.58 4.59
N ALA A 197 21.67 -10.62 5.89
CA ALA A 197 20.68 -10.85 6.94
C ALA A 197 20.17 -9.55 7.58
N SER A 198 20.80 -8.41 7.30
CA SER A 198 20.34 -7.11 7.77
C SER A 198 20.39 -6.08 6.65
N SER A 199 19.38 -5.21 6.56
CA SER A 199 19.27 -4.20 5.50
C SER A 199 18.22 -3.15 5.87
N PRO A 200 18.42 -1.88 5.47
CA PRO A 200 17.35 -0.88 5.52
C PRO A 200 16.22 -1.26 4.56
N ILE A 201 14.98 -1.08 5.00
CA ILE A 201 13.78 -1.46 4.26
C ILE A 201 12.74 -0.34 4.29
N MET A 202 11.89 -0.35 3.27
CA MET A 202 10.67 0.42 3.19
C MET A 202 9.49 -0.53 3.21
N LEU A 203 8.57 -0.32 4.13
CA LEU A 203 7.29 -1.01 4.22
C LEU A 203 6.24 -0.18 3.49
N ILE A 204 5.51 -0.80 2.55
CA ILE A 204 4.43 -0.16 1.79
C ILE A 204 3.17 -1.00 1.95
N GLY A 205 2.25 -0.51 2.78
CA GLY A 205 0.94 -1.11 2.99
C GLY A 205 -0.09 -0.59 2.00
N GLU A 206 -0.87 -1.51 1.44
CA GLU A 206 -2.01 -1.24 0.55
C GLU A 206 -3.26 -1.76 1.25
N PRO A 207 -3.92 -0.95 2.12
CA PRO A 207 -5.09 -1.37 2.90
C PRO A 207 -6.19 -1.96 2.04
N ASP A 208 -6.48 -1.26 0.93
CA ASP A 208 -7.51 -1.61 -0.04
C ASP A 208 -7.30 -3.02 -0.65
N SER A 209 -6.06 -3.52 -0.67
CA SER A 209 -5.72 -4.88 -1.17
C SER A 209 -5.23 -5.85 -0.09
N TRP A 210 -5.12 -5.41 1.18
CA TRP A 210 -4.47 -6.18 2.26
C TRP A 210 -3.09 -6.75 1.88
N ILE A 211 -2.28 -5.92 1.20
CA ILE A 211 -0.92 -6.28 0.77
C ILE A 211 0.10 -5.42 1.49
N LEU A 212 1.17 -6.05 1.96
CA LEU A 212 2.40 -5.39 2.38
C LEU A 212 3.51 -5.69 1.37
N SER A 213 4.10 -4.63 0.81
CA SER A 213 5.34 -4.72 0.04
C SER A 213 6.51 -4.28 0.89
N ILE A 214 7.55 -5.12 0.97
CA ILE A 214 8.80 -4.84 1.67
C ILE A 214 9.86 -4.59 0.60
N ALA A 215 10.21 -3.32 0.37
CA ALA A 215 11.24 -2.93 -0.57
C ALA A 215 12.58 -2.74 0.14
N PHE A 216 13.66 -3.26 -0.46
CA PHE A 216 15.00 -3.15 0.12
C PHE A 216 15.69 -1.88 -0.37
N LEU A 217 16.21 -1.11 0.58
CA LEU A 217 16.99 0.09 0.31
C LEU A 217 18.48 -0.26 0.19
N ASP A 218 19.27 0.72 -0.21
CA ASP A 218 20.72 0.60 -0.25
C ASP A 218 21.29 0.72 1.17
N ASP A 219 22.34 -0.04 1.49
CA ASP A 219 22.85 -0.12 2.87
C ASP A 219 23.42 1.21 3.40
N ASP A 220 23.77 2.12 2.49
CA ASP A 220 24.26 3.46 2.75
C ASP A 220 23.17 4.56 2.68
N SER A 221 21.90 4.18 2.56
CA SER A 221 20.77 5.13 2.51
C SER A 221 20.78 6.07 3.71
N LYS A 222 20.58 7.36 3.43
CA LYS A 222 20.54 8.44 4.44
C LYS A 222 19.19 9.12 4.38
N LEU A 223 18.24 8.59 5.15
CA LEU A 223 16.85 9.02 5.04
C LEU A 223 16.56 10.27 5.86
N MET A 224 15.80 11.17 5.26
CA MET A 224 15.32 12.39 5.91
C MET A 224 13.85 12.61 5.59
N LYS A 225 13.08 13.04 6.59
CA LYS A 225 11.72 13.55 6.43
C LYS A 225 11.81 15.05 6.14
N LEU A 226 11.20 15.48 5.06
CA LEU A 226 11.19 16.84 4.54
C LEU A 226 9.74 17.33 4.50
N CYS A 227 9.45 18.49 5.06
CA CYS A 227 8.17 19.18 4.89
C CYS A 227 8.39 20.54 4.25
N VAL A 228 7.66 20.81 3.16
CA VAL A 228 7.74 22.06 2.41
C VAL A 228 6.36 22.67 2.28
N ASP A 229 6.21 23.93 2.68
CA ASP A 229 5.04 24.73 2.33
C ASP A 229 5.20 25.23 0.90
N ILE A 230 4.18 25.00 0.06
CA ILE A 230 4.16 25.41 -1.34
C ILE A 230 2.82 26.06 -1.68
N PRO A 231 2.74 26.89 -2.73
CA PRO A 231 1.46 27.43 -3.19
C PRO A 231 0.60 26.33 -3.81
N ASP A 232 -0.70 26.34 -3.55
CA ASP A 232 -1.66 25.42 -4.19
C ASP A 232 -1.98 25.90 -5.62
N ARG A 233 -1.06 25.58 -6.55
CA ARG A 233 -1.18 25.94 -7.96
C ARG A 233 -0.45 24.95 -8.88
N PRO A 234 -0.83 24.89 -10.16
CA PRO A 234 -0.11 24.11 -11.16
C PRO A 234 1.40 24.43 -11.17
N GLY A 235 2.22 23.38 -11.20
CA GLY A 235 3.68 23.49 -11.26
C GLY A 235 4.40 23.60 -9.91
N ALA A 236 3.72 23.86 -8.79
CA ALA A 236 4.39 24.01 -7.49
C ALA A 236 5.16 22.74 -7.07
N ILE A 237 4.56 21.56 -7.26
CA ILE A 237 5.22 20.27 -7.01
C ILE A 237 6.42 20.07 -7.96
N TYR A 238 6.28 20.45 -9.24
CA TYR A 238 7.37 20.36 -10.22
C TYR A 238 8.60 21.15 -9.76
N GLU A 239 8.42 22.39 -9.30
CA GLU A 239 9.53 23.23 -8.83
C GLU A 239 10.26 22.60 -7.64
N ILE A 240 9.53 22.00 -6.69
CA ILE A 240 10.14 21.27 -5.57
C ILE A 240 10.88 20.02 -6.05
N MET A 241 10.26 19.18 -6.86
CA MET A 241 10.90 17.94 -7.33
C MET A 241 12.15 18.23 -8.16
N LYS A 242 12.11 19.29 -8.98
CA LYS A 242 13.27 19.78 -9.72
C LYS A 242 14.38 20.25 -8.78
N ALA A 243 14.06 21.10 -7.80
CA ALA A 243 15.03 21.58 -6.82
C ALA A 243 15.72 20.43 -6.07
N LEU A 244 14.96 19.43 -5.62
CA LEU A 244 15.51 18.24 -4.96
C LEU A 244 16.40 17.41 -5.91
N GLY A 245 15.97 17.24 -7.17
CA GLY A 245 16.73 16.54 -8.19
C GLY A 245 18.07 17.20 -8.50
N GLU A 246 18.12 18.53 -8.55
CA GLU A 246 19.37 19.29 -8.76
C GLU A 246 20.35 19.12 -7.59
N GLU A 247 19.85 18.92 -6.37
CA GLU A 247 20.66 18.56 -5.19
C GLU A 247 20.96 17.05 -5.08
N SER A 248 20.62 16.26 -6.11
CA SER A 248 20.81 14.82 -6.17
C SER A 248 20.11 14.07 -5.02
N LEU A 249 18.93 14.54 -4.60
CA LEU A 249 18.10 13.90 -3.59
C LEU A 249 17.05 13.02 -4.26
N ASN A 250 16.97 11.76 -3.84
CA ASN A 250 15.97 10.83 -4.35
C ASN A 250 14.75 10.85 -3.45
N VAL A 251 13.54 11.01 -4.00
CA VAL A 251 12.29 10.95 -3.24
C VAL A 251 11.83 9.49 -3.19
N LEU A 252 11.61 8.97 -1.98
CA LEU A 252 11.16 7.58 -1.76
C LEU A 252 9.67 7.48 -1.52
N ALA A 253 9.11 8.43 -0.76
CA ALA A 253 7.71 8.48 -0.42
C ALA A 253 7.27 9.93 -0.22
N GLY A 254 5.97 10.17 -0.32
CA GLY A 254 5.42 11.47 0.03
C GLY A 254 3.94 11.60 -0.21
N TYR A 255 3.37 12.66 0.33
CA TYR A 255 2.01 13.09 0.08
C TYR A 255 1.93 14.62 0.17
N THR A 256 0.82 15.15 -0.33
CA THR A 256 0.53 16.59 -0.28
C THR A 256 -0.81 16.82 0.39
N ASN A 257 -0.92 17.88 1.20
CA ASN A 257 -2.19 18.28 1.81
C ASN A 257 -2.50 19.74 1.47
N VAL A 258 -3.65 19.98 0.85
CA VAL A 258 -4.17 21.34 0.65
C VAL A 258 -4.57 21.90 2.02
N LEU A 259 -3.96 23.01 2.42
CA LEU A 259 -4.28 23.71 3.66
C LEU A 259 -5.35 24.79 3.43
N VAL A 260 -5.21 25.53 2.33
CA VAL A 260 -6.17 26.54 1.87
C VAL A 260 -6.26 26.42 0.37
N TYR A 261 -7.45 26.08 -0.12
CA TYR A 261 -7.70 25.82 -1.54
C TYR A 261 -7.34 27.03 -2.40
N TYR A 262 -6.57 26.81 -3.46
CA TYR A 262 -5.98 27.82 -4.35
C TYR A 262 -4.94 28.76 -3.74
N GLU A 263 -4.50 28.52 -2.49
CA GLU A 263 -3.51 29.37 -1.83
C GLU A 263 -2.30 28.59 -1.34
N ARG A 264 -2.51 27.56 -0.51
CA ARG A 264 -1.42 26.93 0.25
C ARG A 264 -1.63 25.43 0.42
N MET A 265 -0.54 24.69 0.28
CA MET A 265 -0.48 23.26 0.58
C MET A 265 0.86 22.89 1.23
N THR A 266 0.90 21.74 1.87
CA THR A 266 2.15 21.12 2.32
C THR A 266 2.55 19.99 1.39
N CYS A 267 3.85 19.78 1.25
CA CYS A 267 4.46 18.66 0.57
C CYS A 267 5.37 17.94 1.56
N GLU A 268 4.92 16.78 2.05
CA GLU A 268 5.66 15.96 3.00
C GLU A 268 6.31 14.79 2.26
N LEU A 269 7.63 14.69 2.36
CA LEU A 269 8.45 13.77 1.58
C LEU A 269 9.40 13.01 2.51
N VAL A 270 9.71 11.77 2.14
CA VAL A 270 10.90 11.06 2.63
C VAL A 270 11.90 10.97 1.50
N ILE A 271 13.09 11.48 1.75
CA ILE A 271 14.18 11.55 0.77
C ILE A 271 15.36 10.69 1.20
N ASP A 272 16.08 10.13 0.23
CA ASP A 272 17.39 9.54 0.42
C ASP A 272 18.48 10.52 -0.03
N ALA A 273 19.26 10.99 0.95
CA ALA A 273 20.31 11.98 0.77
C ALA A 273 21.70 11.37 0.53
N ARG A 274 21.82 10.05 0.32
CA ARG A 274 23.12 9.38 0.13
C ARG A 274 23.97 9.99 -1.01
N ALA A 275 23.34 10.31 -2.14
CA ALA A 275 24.03 10.87 -3.30
C ALA A 275 24.36 12.36 -3.14
N SER A 276 23.65 13.05 -2.24
CA SER A 276 23.89 14.45 -1.88
C SER A 276 25.05 14.60 -0.88
N ALA A 277 25.21 13.62 0.03
CA ALA A 277 26.24 13.62 1.07
C ALA A 277 27.70 13.57 0.55
N ALA A 278 27.92 13.26 -0.72
CA ALA A 278 29.24 13.28 -1.35
C ALA A 278 29.62 14.66 -1.93
N LYS A 279 28.68 15.62 -2.05
CA LYS A 279 28.91 16.91 -2.74
C LYS A 279 28.97 18.15 -1.83
N ALA A 280 28.50 18.11 -0.59
CA ALA A 280 28.45 19.30 0.26
C ALA A 280 29.26 19.14 1.55
N LYS A 281 30.31 19.96 1.70
CA LYS A 281 30.95 20.31 2.98
C LYS A 281 30.05 21.23 3.85
N GLY A 282 28.75 21.33 3.55
CA GLY A 282 27.82 22.29 4.16
C GLY A 282 26.56 21.60 4.68
N ASP A 283 25.82 22.31 5.53
CA ASP A 283 24.56 21.85 6.13
C ASP A 283 23.47 21.73 5.04
N LEU A 284 23.02 20.50 4.78
CA LEU A 284 21.97 20.21 3.80
C LEU A 284 20.68 20.99 4.08
N GLN A 285 20.38 21.25 5.35
CA GLN A 285 19.21 22.04 5.73
C GLN A 285 19.31 23.47 5.21
N GLU A 286 20.48 24.09 5.31
CA GLU A 286 20.72 25.44 4.81
C GLU A 286 20.66 25.50 3.28
N ILE A 287 21.24 24.50 2.61
CA ILE A 287 21.19 24.37 1.15
C ILE A 287 19.74 24.29 0.68
N LEU A 288 18.94 23.41 1.28
CA LEU A 288 17.52 23.24 0.93
C LEU A 288 16.71 24.49 1.25
N ARG A 289 16.92 25.11 2.42
CA ARG A 289 16.23 26.36 2.79
C ARG A 289 16.48 27.45 1.75
N LYS A 290 17.73 27.63 1.33
CA LYS A 290 18.11 28.63 0.33
C LYS A 290 17.54 28.30 -1.05
N ARG A 291 17.65 27.03 -1.48
CA ARG A 291 17.18 26.57 -2.78
C ARG A 291 15.66 26.70 -2.91
N ILE A 292 14.93 26.22 -1.91
CA ILE A 292 13.46 26.26 -1.88
C ILE A 292 12.97 27.70 -1.75
N GLY A 293 13.54 28.50 -0.84
CA GLY A 293 13.18 29.92 -0.71
C GLY A 293 13.47 30.74 -1.96
N GLY A 294 14.45 30.32 -2.77
CA GLY A 294 14.76 30.92 -4.08
C GLY A 294 13.67 30.70 -5.15
N LEU A 295 12.72 29.79 -4.94
CA LEU A 295 11.59 29.54 -5.84
C LEU A 295 10.49 30.61 -5.72
N GLY A 296 10.48 31.37 -4.61
CA GLY A 296 9.54 32.46 -4.38
C GLY A 296 9.07 32.53 -2.93
N PRO A 297 8.36 33.61 -2.55
CA PRO A 297 7.97 33.89 -1.16
C PRO A 297 6.97 32.88 -0.59
N SER A 298 6.26 32.15 -1.45
CA SER A 298 5.27 31.13 -1.06
C SER A 298 5.87 29.73 -0.89
N PHE A 299 7.18 29.57 -1.11
CA PHE A 299 7.89 28.31 -0.91
C PHE A 299 8.73 28.39 0.35
N CYS A 300 8.51 27.46 1.29
CA CYS A 300 9.23 27.47 2.56
C CYS A 300 9.58 26.05 2.99
N LEU A 301 10.85 25.84 3.37
CA LEU A 301 11.26 24.63 4.08
C LEU A 301 10.75 24.70 5.52
N ALA A 302 9.65 23.99 5.82
CA ALA A 302 9.02 23.99 7.12
C ALA A 302 9.80 23.12 8.12
N SER A 303 10.19 21.90 7.73
CA SER A 303 11.00 21.02 8.59
C SER A 303 11.87 20.07 7.78
N LEU A 304 12.95 19.62 8.43
CA LEU A 304 13.86 18.60 7.93
C LEU A 304 14.38 17.78 9.11
N GLU A 305 14.14 16.48 9.09
CA GLU A 305 14.42 15.58 10.22
C GLU A 305 15.08 14.30 9.73
N HIS A 306 16.05 13.77 10.49
CA HIS A 306 16.67 12.49 10.17
C HIS A 306 15.76 11.33 10.59
N ILE A 307 15.59 10.34 9.70
CA ILE A 307 14.96 9.06 10.04
C ILE A 307 16.05 8.11 10.49
N ARG A 308 15.89 7.53 11.69
CA ARG A 308 16.79 6.50 12.22
C ARG A 308 16.33 5.14 11.71
N LEU A 309 17.24 4.43 11.04
CA LEU A 309 17.09 3.05 10.59
C LEU A 309 17.97 2.14 11.45
#